data_AF-A0A7X6YSN2-F1
#
_entry.id   AF-A0A7X6YSN2-F1
#
_cell.length_a   1.000
_cell.length_b   1.000
_cell.length_c   1.000
_cell.angle_alpha   90.00
_cell.angle_beta   90.00
_cell.angle_gamma   90.00
#
_symmetry.space_group_name_H-M   'P 1'
#
loop_
_entity.id
_entity.type
_entity.pdbx_description
1 polymer ?
#
loop_
_entity_poly.entity_id
_entity_poly.type
_entity_poly.pdbx_seq_one_letter_code
_entity_poly.pdbx_strand_id
1 'polypeptide(L)'
;YFNLGVVFLLTGFWHGAAWNFVVWGIWHGLFIIFEKITGWHKNNTGRWINSIKHLYTIFVFVIGWVMFRAENLDYAWRYIQNMFGLISNKIILYETPFYFDNIEIIAFVAALLCSVPLFSNMLHIPQERKWLNGLVNVWLLFLFILSTAAIAASTYSPFIYFRF
;
A
#
# COMPACT_ATOMS: atom_id res chain seq x y z
N TYR A 1 -17.24 -17.90 -9.06
CA TYR A 1 -16.86 -16.48 -9.28
C TYR A 1 -17.88 -15.50 -8.75
N PHE A 2 -19.19 -15.78 -8.81
CA PHE A 2 -20.25 -14.94 -8.20
C PHE A 2 -19.98 -14.62 -6.72
N ASN A 3 -19.73 -15.63 -5.88
CA ASN A 3 -19.43 -15.43 -4.45
C ASN A 3 -18.25 -14.48 -4.23
N LEU A 4 -17.22 -14.54 -5.08
CA LEU A 4 -16.06 -13.66 -4.98
C LEU A 4 -16.45 -12.21 -5.30
N GLY A 5 -17.23 -12.00 -6.35
CA GLY A 5 -17.75 -10.68 -6.69
C GLY A 5 -18.63 -10.11 -5.57
N VAL A 6 -19.50 -10.93 -4.98
CA VAL A 6 -20.34 -10.54 -3.84
C VAL A 6 -19.49 -10.17 -2.62
N VAL A 7 -18.46 -10.96 -2.29
CA VAL A 7 -17.55 -10.65 -1.17
C VAL A 7 -16.89 -9.29 -1.39
N PHE A 8 -16.33 -9.04 -2.57
CA PHE A 8 -15.66 -7.76 -2.86
C PHE A 8 -16.63 -6.57 -2.88
N LEU A 9 -17.85 -6.75 -3.36
CA LEU A 9 -18.92 -5.75 -3.25
C LEU A 9 -19.25 -5.42 -1.79
N LEU A 10 -19.44 -6.45 -0.96
CA LEU A 10 -19.70 -6.28 0.47
C LEU A 10 -18.53 -5.65 1.21
N THR A 11 -17.29 -5.95 0.81
CA THR A 11 -16.10 -5.27 1.33
C THR A 11 -16.12 -3.79 0.99
N GLY A 12 -16.50 -3.42 -0.23
CA GLY A 12 -16.71 -2.01 -0.61
C GLY A 12 -17.72 -1.32 0.28
N PHE A 13 -18.91 -1.91 0.47
CA PHE A 13 -19.94 -1.37 1.37
C PHE A 13 -19.50 -1.27 2.83
N TRP A 14 -18.64 -2.17 3.30
CA TRP A 14 -18.11 -2.11 4.66
C TRP A 14 -17.22 -0.89 4.91
N HIS A 15 -16.53 -0.39 3.88
CA HIS A 15 -15.61 0.75 4.00
C HIS A 15 -16.31 2.11 3.95
N GLY A 16 -17.49 2.21 3.35
CA GLY A 16 -18.27 3.44 3.34
C GLY A 16 -19.51 3.39 2.45
N ALA A 17 -20.43 4.32 2.67
CA ALA A 17 -21.69 4.42 1.92
C ALA A 17 -21.56 5.15 0.58
N ALA A 18 -20.43 5.82 0.33
CA ALA A 18 -20.20 6.55 -0.90
C ALA A 18 -19.88 5.62 -2.09
N TRP A 19 -20.25 6.06 -3.29
CA TRP A 19 -20.14 5.24 -4.52
C TRP A 19 -18.70 4.88 -4.91
N ASN A 20 -17.73 5.70 -4.52
CA ASN A 20 -16.31 5.43 -4.68
C ASN A 20 -15.89 4.10 -4.05
N PHE A 21 -16.41 3.75 -2.87
CA PHE A 21 -16.12 2.48 -2.20
C PHE A 21 -16.75 1.27 -2.89
N VAL A 22 -17.95 1.44 -3.46
CA VAL A 22 -18.61 0.39 -4.25
C VAL A 22 -17.82 0.13 -5.54
N VAL A 23 -17.45 1.18 -6.26
CA VAL A 23 -16.63 1.07 -7.48
C VAL A 23 -15.26 0.48 -7.16
N TRP A 24 -14.64 0.86 -6.04
CA TRP A 24 -13.41 0.26 -5.55
C TRP A 24 -13.54 -1.25 -5.30
N GLY A 25 -14.60 -1.69 -4.64
CA GLY A 25 -14.87 -3.11 -4.41
C GLY A 25 -15.04 -3.88 -5.73
N ILE A 26 -15.83 -3.32 -6.66
CA ILE A 26 -16.01 -3.90 -8.01
C ILE A 26 -14.68 -3.99 -8.75
N TRP A 27 -13.87 -2.94 -8.73
CA TRP A 27 -12.56 -2.87 -9.37
C TRP A 27 -11.66 -4.05 -8.94
N HIS A 28 -11.46 -4.23 -7.64
CA HIS A 28 -10.65 -5.33 -7.12
C HIS A 28 -11.27 -6.71 -7.39
N GLY A 29 -12.60 -6.82 -7.23
CA GLY A 29 -13.32 -8.05 -7.52
C GLY A 29 -13.16 -8.50 -8.97
N LEU A 30 -13.29 -7.57 -9.93
CA LEU A 30 -13.14 -7.85 -11.35
C LEU A 30 -11.73 -8.34 -11.70
N PHE A 31 -10.69 -7.67 -11.20
CA PHE A 31 -9.31 -8.06 -11.50
C PHE A 31 -8.94 -9.42 -10.91
N ILE A 32 -9.39 -9.73 -9.69
CA ILE A 32 -9.12 -11.05 -9.09
C ILE A 32 -9.92 -12.16 -9.80
N ILE A 33 -11.16 -11.88 -10.20
CA ILE A 33 -11.94 -12.82 -11.03
C ILE A 33 -11.22 -13.05 -12.36
N PHE A 34 -10.78 -11.99 -13.03
CA PHE A 34 -10.03 -12.06 -14.28
C PHE A 34 -8.74 -12.88 -14.14
N GLU A 35 -7.92 -12.62 -13.11
CA GLU A 35 -6.69 -13.38 -12.84
C GLU A 35 -6.95 -14.86 -12.55
N LYS A 36 -8.09 -15.18 -11.91
CA LYS A 36 -8.47 -16.57 -11.64
C LYS A 36 -8.99 -17.29 -12.88
N ILE A 37 -9.72 -16.61 -13.76
CA ILE A 37 -10.24 -17.18 -15.01
C ILE A 37 -9.10 -17.43 -16.00
N THR A 38 -8.22 -16.44 -16.17
CA THR A 38 -7.08 -16.52 -17.09
C THR A 38 -5.96 -17.42 -16.60
N GLY A 39 -5.96 -17.79 -15.30
CA GLY A 39 -4.86 -18.52 -14.68
C GLY A 39 -3.56 -17.71 -14.63
N TRP A 40 -3.62 -16.40 -14.87
CA TRP A 40 -2.46 -15.51 -14.98
C TRP A 40 -1.55 -15.56 -13.75
N HIS A 41 -2.13 -15.77 -12.57
CA HIS A 41 -1.42 -15.91 -11.30
C HIS A 41 -0.63 -17.22 -11.16
N LYS A 42 -0.94 -18.29 -11.91
CA LYS A 42 -0.34 -19.62 -11.73
C LYS A 42 0.88 -19.88 -12.60
N ASN A 43 0.96 -19.25 -13.77
CA ASN A 43 2.01 -19.58 -14.73
C ASN A 43 3.33 -18.90 -14.37
N ASN A 44 4.36 -19.69 -14.02
CA ASN A 44 5.72 -19.17 -13.86
C ASN A 44 6.41 -19.07 -15.23
N THR A 45 6.11 -18.01 -15.96
CA THR A 45 6.51 -17.79 -17.36
C THR A 45 7.90 -17.12 -17.49
N GLY A 46 8.72 -17.14 -16.44
CA GLY A 46 10.07 -16.56 -16.43
C GLY A 46 10.15 -15.18 -15.78
N ARG A 47 11.37 -14.74 -15.43
CA ARG A 47 11.63 -13.54 -14.61
C ARG A 47 11.02 -12.26 -15.20
N TRP A 48 11.19 -12.03 -16.51
CA TRP A 48 10.66 -10.83 -17.17
C TRP A 48 9.13 -10.73 -17.09
N ILE A 49 8.45 -11.84 -17.38
CA ILE A 49 6.99 -11.87 -17.34
C ILE A 49 6.51 -11.71 -15.89
N ASN A 50 7.18 -12.31 -14.91
CA ASN A 50 6.84 -12.10 -13.50
C ASN A 50 6.99 -10.63 -13.08
N SER A 51 8.03 -9.91 -13.53
CA SER A 51 8.15 -8.46 -13.28
C SER A 51 6.98 -7.66 -13.86
N ILE A 52 6.50 -8.03 -15.06
CA ILE A 52 5.31 -7.40 -15.66
C ILE A 52 4.07 -7.66 -14.80
N LYS A 53 3.91 -8.87 -14.24
CA LYS A 53 2.79 -9.17 -13.33
C LYS A 53 2.83 -8.28 -12.09
N HIS A 54 4.01 -8.09 -11.49
CA HIS A 54 4.17 -7.19 -10.36
C HIS A 54 3.82 -5.74 -10.73
N LEU A 55 4.31 -5.24 -11.87
CA LEU A 55 3.99 -3.89 -12.32
C LEU A 55 2.49 -3.71 -12.57
N TYR A 56 1.85 -4.70 -13.19
CA TYR A 56 0.42 -4.73 -13.38
C TYR A 56 -0.36 -4.73 -12.05
N THR A 57 0.04 -5.54 -11.07
CA THR A 57 -0.61 -5.56 -9.75
C THR A 57 -0.48 -4.20 -9.06
N ILE A 58 0.72 -3.60 -9.07
CA ILE A 58 0.97 -2.27 -8.51
C ILE A 58 0.09 -1.24 -9.22
N PHE A 59 0.00 -1.28 -10.55
CA PHE A 59 -0.82 -0.37 -11.32
C PHE A 59 -2.31 -0.47 -10.94
N VAL A 60 -2.87 -1.68 -10.95
CA VAL A 60 -4.28 -1.92 -10.56
C VAL A 60 -4.53 -1.47 -9.12
N PHE A 61 -3.59 -1.75 -8.22
CA PHE A 61 -3.67 -1.37 -6.81
C PHE A 61 -3.66 0.15 -6.63
N VAL A 62 -2.73 0.87 -7.28
CA VAL A 62 -2.61 2.33 -7.18
C VAL A 62 -3.87 3.02 -7.69
N ILE A 63 -4.43 2.58 -8.83
CA ILE A 63 -5.69 3.13 -9.35
C ILE A 63 -6.86 2.86 -8.40
N GLY A 64 -6.94 1.66 -7.81
CA GLY A 64 -7.91 1.36 -6.76
C GLY A 64 -7.74 2.28 -5.55
N TRP A 65 -6.51 2.50 -5.10
CA TRP A 65 -6.22 3.35 -3.94
C TRP A 65 -6.69 4.80 -4.13
N VAL A 66 -6.64 5.33 -5.36
CA VAL A 66 -7.19 6.66 -5.66
C VAL A 66 -8.70 6.69 -5.41
N MET A 67 -9.45 5.67 -5.85
CA MET A 67 -10.90 5.57 -5.61
C MET A 67 -11.21 5.48 -4.12
N PHE A 68 -10.41 4.71 -3.37
CA PHE A 68 -10.58 4.55 -1.93
C PHE A 68 -10.35 5.85 -1.14
N ARG A 69 -9.36 6.65 -1.54
CA ARG A 69 -9.00 7.90 -0.86
C ARG A 69 -9.84 9.10 -1.29
N ALA A 70 -10.40 9.08 -2.50
CA ALA A 70 -11.14 10.21 -3.05
C ALA A 70 -12.44 10.48 -2.29
N GLU A 71 -12.80 11.75 -2.13
CA GLU A 71 -14.04 12.17 -1.46
C GLU A 71 -15.30 11.80 -2.28
N ASN A 72 -15.17 11.77 -3.60
CA ASN A 72 -16.24 11.37 -4.51
C ASN A 72 -15.65 10.86 -5.85
N LEU A 73 -16.52 10.31 -6.70
CA LEU A 73 -16.11 9.74 -7.99
C LEU A 73 -15.57 10.78 -8.97
N ASP A 74 -16.10 12.00 -8.98
CA ASP A 74 -15.61 13.07 -9.86
C ASP A 74 -14.16 13.46 -9.50
N TYR A 75 -13.90 13.63 -8.21
CA TYR A 75 -12.56 13.89 -7.69
C TYR A 75 -11.61 12.74 -8.02
N ALA A 76 -12.03 11.48 -7.84
CA ALA A 76 -11.21 10.32 -8.20
C ALA A 76 -10.82 10.33 -9.69
N TRP A 77 -11.79 10.62 -10.57
CA TRP A 77 -11.57 10.67 -12.02
C TRP A 77 -10.58 11.77 -12.41
N ARG A 78 -10.78 12.99 -11.90
CA ARG A 78 -9.86 14.11 -12.13
C ARG A 78 -8.47 13.83 -11.57
N TYR A 79 -8.39 13.14 -10.43
CA TYR A 79 -7.11 12.73 -9.85
C TYR A 79 -6.36 11.77 -10.78
N ILE A 80 -7.03 10.74 -11.29
CA ILE A 80 -6.45 9.79 -12.26
C ILE A 80 -5.99 10.53 -13.51
N GLN A 81 -6.80 11.42 -14.07
CA GLN A 81 -6.42 12.23 -15.23
C GLN A 81 -5.15 13.05 -14.98
N ASN A 82 -5.02 13.64 -13.78
CA ASN A 82 -3.83 14.40 -13.39
C ASN A 82 -2.58 13.51 -13.27
N MET A 83 -2.71 12.28 -12.77
CA MET A 83 -1.61 11.31 -12.68
C MET A 83 -1.02 10.96 -14.06
N PHE A 84 -1.86 10.94 -15.09
CA PHE A 84 -1.43 10.73 -16.48
C PHE A 84 -1.07 12.02 -17.23
N GLY A 85 -1.05 13.17 -16.55
CA GLY A 85 -0.74 14.46 -17.16
C GLY A 85 -1.80 14.98 -18.14
N LEU A 86 -3.02 14.44 -18.09
CA LEU A 86 -4.12 14.84 -18.98
C LEU A 86 -4.76 16.18 -18.54
N ILE A 87 -4.47 16.63 -17.32
CA ILE A 87 -4.88 17.92 -16.80
C ILE A 87 -3.67 18.85 -16.84
N SER A 88 -3.74 19.88 -17.68
CA SER A 88 -2.75 20.97 -17.66
C SER A 88 -3.12 21.94 -16.53
N ASN A 89 -2.63 21.68 -15.32
CA ASN A 89 -2.71 22.65 -14.24
C ASN A 89 -1.74 23.79 -14.55
N LYS A 90 -2.28 24.98 -14.84
CA LYS A 90 -1.47 26.20 -15.08
C LYS A 90 -0.82 26.76 -13.81
N ILE A 91 -1.20 26.27 -12.64
CA ILE A 91 -0.72 26.75 -11.34
C ILE A 91 -0.08 25.57 -10.61
N ILE A 92 1.24 25.49 -10.66
CA ILE A 92 2.04 24.59 -9.84
C ILE A 92 2.21 25.29 -8.50
N LEU A 93 1.47 24.84 -7.48
CA LEU A 93 1.48 25.48 -6.14
C LEU A 93 2.79 25.26 -5.39
N TYR A 94 3.49 24.16 -5.69
CA TYR A 94 4.72 23.75 -5.04
C TYR A 94 5.69 23.22 -6.09
N GLU A 95 6.93 23.71 -6.06
CA GLU A 95 7.97 23.20 -6.94
C GLU A 95 8.39 21.79 -6.54
N THR A 96 9.00 21.05 -7.47
CA THR A 96 9.46 19.68 -7.23
C THR A 96 10.32 19.50 -5.97
N PRO A 97 11.18 20.46 -5.55
CA PRO A 97 11.96 20.31 -4.32
C PRO A 97 11.11 20.27 -3.05
N PHE A 98 9.88 20.80 -3.06
CA PHE A 98 8.97 20.72 -1.92
C PHE A 98 8.56 19.27 -1.60
N TYR A 99 8.49 18.40 -2.62
CA TYR A 99 8.07 17.01 -2.46
C TYR A 99 9.22 16.04 -2.22
N PHE A 100 10.46 16.49 -2.46
CA PHE A 100 11.69 15.69 -2.31
C PHE A 100 12.67 16.40 -1.37
N ASP A 101 12.20 16.75 -0.17
CA ASP A 101 13.11 17.23 0.86
C ASP A 101 14.00 16.07 1.39
N ASN A 102 15.07 16.42 2.08
CA ASN A 102 16.11 15.50 2.50
C ASN A 102 15.55 14.37 3.37
N ILE A 103 14.53 14.65 4.19
CA ILE A 103 13.90 13.66 5.07
C ILE A 103 13.19 12.60 4.23
N GLU A 104 12.45 12.98 3.21
CA GLU A 104 11.71 12.11 2.30
C GLU A 104 12.66 11.25 1.48
N ILE A 105 13.77 11.84 1.01
CA ILE A 105 14.81 11.10 0.28
C ILE A 105 15.46 10.06 1.20
N ILE A 106 15.83 10.44 2.43
CA ILE A 106 16.42 9.52 3.40
C ILE A 106 15.42 8.40 3.75
N ALA A 107 14.15 8.75 3.99
CA ALA A 107 13.09 7.79 4.28
C ALA A 107 12.86 6.83 3.12
N PHE A 108 12.87 7.32 1.88
CA PHE A 108 12.72 6.51 0.67
C PHE A 108 13.88 5.53 0.50
N VAL A 109 15.13 5.99 0.68
CA VAL A 109 16.32 5.12 0.62
C VAL A 109 16.27 4.06 1.73
N ALA A 110 15.93 4.45 2.96
CA ALA A 110 15.76 3.51 4.06
C ALA A 110 14.67 2.47 3.78
N ALA A 111 13.51 2.90 3.25
CA ALA A 111 12.43 2.01 2.87
C ALA A 111 12.86 1.02 1.78
N LEU A 112 13.62 1.45 0.78
CA LEU A 112 14.14 0.61 -0.28
C LEU A 112 15.11 -0.45 0.26
N LEU A 113 16.04 -0.05 1.13
CA LEU A 113 17.00 -0.97 1.78
C LEU A 113 16.31 -1.99 2.69
N CYS A 114 15.27 -1.58 3.41
CA CYS A 114 14.49 -2.46 4.28
C CYS A 114 13.52 -3.39 3.51
N SER A 115 13.12 -3.01 2.30
CA SER A 115 12.21 -3.81 1.47
C SER A 115 12.91 -4.94 0.72
N VAL A 116 14.24 -4.86 0.57
CA VAL A 116 15.06 -5.94 0.00
C VAL A 116 15.57 -6.85 1.10
N PRO A 117 15.85 -8.14 0.82
CA PRO A 117 16.27 -9.11 1.83
C PRO A 117 17.72 -8.90 2.34
N LEU A 118 18.24 -7.66 2.35
CA LEU A 118 19.57 -7.31 2.85
C LEU A 118 19.75 -7.67 4.33
N PHE A 119 18.70 -7.53 5.14
CA PHE A 119 18.71 -7.81 6.58
C PHE A 119 18.05 -9.14 6.94
N SER A 120 17.77 -10.01 5.97
CA SER A 120 17.03 -11.28 6.19
C SER A 120 17.70 -12.22 7.20
N ASN A 121 19.03 -12.19 7.28
CA ASN A 121 19.80 -13.02 8.21
C ASN A 121 20.15 -12.31 9.53
N MET A 122 19.77 -11.04 9.70
CA MET A 122 20.17 -10.22 10.84
C MET A 122 19.61 -10.73 12.18
N LEU A 123 18.45 -11.40 12.14
CA LEU A 123 17.78 -11.97 13.31
C LEU A 123 17.99 -13.48 13.46
N HIS A 124 18.83 -14.10 12.63
CA HIS A 124 19.11 -15.52 12.73
C HIS A 124 20.12 -15.80 13.87
N ILE A 125 19.64 -16.36 14.97
CA ILE A 125 20.47 -16.71 16.13
C ILE A 125 20.56 -18.24 16.21
N PRO A 126 21.77 -18.83 16.25
CA PRO A 126 21.94 -20.27 16.42
C PRO A 126 21.23 -20.77 17.70
N GLN A 127 20.54 -21.92 17.62
CA GLN A 127 19.78 -22.49 18.75
C GLN A 127 20.62 -22.73 20.01
N GLU A 128 21.93 -22.88 19.86
CA GLU A 128 22.89 -23.08 20.95
C GLU A 128 23.06 -21.84 21.83
N ARG A 129 22.73 -20.64 21.33
CA ARG A 129 22.91 -19.36 22.04
C ARG A 129 21.58 -18.80 22.56
N LYS A 130 20.87 -19.57 23.39
CA LYS A 130 19.56 -19.19 23.97
C LYS A 130 19.54 -17.84 24.69
N TRP A 131 20.64 -17.46 25.35
CA TRP A 131 20.74 -16.18 26.06
C TRP A 131 20.78 -14.98 25.11
N LEU A 132 21.46 -15.07 23.96
CA LEU A 132 21.44 -14.04 22.92
C LEU A 132 20.03 -13.87 22.35
N ASN A 133 19.30 -14.97 22.18
CA ASN A 133 17.90 -14.92 21.75
C ASN A 133 17.03 -14.18 22.79
N GLY A 134 17.25 -14.44 24.08
CA GLY A 134 16.62 -13.67 25.15
C GLY A 134 16.90 -12.16 25.04
N LEU A 135 18.16 -11.77 24.85
CA LEU A 135 18.55 -10.36 24.70
C LEU A 135 17.93 -9.69 23.47
N VAL A 136 17.91 -10.38 22.32
CA VAL A 136 17.28 -9.86 21.10
C VAL A 136 15.78 -9.68 21.30
N ASN A 137 15.10 -10.60 21.97
CA ASN A 137 13.66 -10.44 22.28
C ASN A 137 13.40 -9.27 23.23
N VAL A 138 14.24 -9.08 24.25
CA VAL A 138 14.15 -7.92 25.15
C VAL A 138 14.36 -6.62 24.37
N TRP A 139 15.32 -6.58 23.47
CA TRP A 139 15.57 -5.43 22.60
C TRP A 139 14.40 -5.15 21.65
N LEU A 140 13.82 -6.18 21.02
CA LEU A 140 12.65 -6.03 20.15
C LEU A 140 11.42 -5.54 20.94
N LEU A 141 11.22 -6.02 22.17
CA LEU A 141 10.15 -5.54 23.04
C LEU A 141 10.36 -4.08 23.41
N PHE A 142 11.60 -3.69 23.72
CA PHE A 142 11.94 -2.29 23.98
C PHE A 142 11.68 -1.39 22.76
N LEU A 143 12.11 -1.81 21.57
CA LEU A 143 11.83 -1.10 20.31
C LEU A 143 10.32 -0.99 20.02
N PHE A 144 9.55 -2.04 20.30
CA PHE A 144 8.10 -2.02 20.16
C PHE A 144 7.47 -0.98 21.10
N ILE A 145 7.84 -0.99 22.38
CA ILE A 145 7.35 0.00 23.36
C ILE A 145 7.71 1.41 22.92
N LEU A 146 8.95 1.66 22.52
CA LEU A 146 9.40 2.97 22.03
C LEU A 146 8.60 3.41 20.79
N SER A 147 8.39 2.52 19.83
CA SER A 147 7.62 2.80 18.61
C SER A 147 6.16 3.15 18.94
N THR A 148 5.52 2.39 19.84
CA THR A 148 4.15 2.68 20.28
C THR A 148 4.05 3.98 21.07
N ALA A 149 5.04 4.29 21.91
CA ALA A 149 5.11 5.54 22.66
C ALA A 149 5.31 6.74 21.73
N ALA A 150 6.14 6.61 20.70
CA ALA A 150 6.34 7.65 19.68
C ALA A 150 5.03 7.91 18.90
N ILE A 151 4.29 6.87 18.53
CA ILE A 151 2.98 7.01 17.88
C ILE A 151 1.98 7.68 18.83
N ALA A 152 1.96 7.29 20.12
CA ALA A 152 1.06 7.89 21.12
C ALA A 152 1.39 9.36 21.43
N ALA A 153 2.66 9.73 21.39
CA ALA A 153 3.12 11.11 21.59
C ALA A 153 2.93 11.99 20.34
N SER A 154 2.87 11.39 19.15
CA SER A 154 2.54 12.10 17.91
C SER A 154 1.09 12.57 17.97
N THR A 155 0.83 13.80 17.50
CA THR A 155 -0.50 14.42 17.59
C THR A 155 -1.51 13.63 16.75
N TYR A 156 -2.27 12.78 17.43
CA TYR A 156 -3.33 11.95 16.88
C TYR A 156 -4.33 12.84 16.11
N SER A 157 -4.45 12.63 14.79
CA SER A 157 -5.62 13.10 14.05
C SER A 157 -6.71 12.05 14.27
N PRO A 158 -7.75 12.34 15.08
CA PRO A 158 -8.73 11.34 15.39
C PRO A 158 -9.52 11.00 14.13
N PHE A 159 -9.54 9.71 13.80
CA PHE A 159 -10.34 9.08 12.76
C PHE A 159 -10.01 9.45 11.31
N ILE A 160 -9.11 8.66 10.71
CA ILE A 160 -9.14 8.42 9.26
C ILE A 160 -10.52 7.90 8.81
N TYR A 161 -11.20 7.09 9.63
CA TYR A 161 -12.50 6.48 9.29
C TYR A 161 -13.73 7.40 9.39
N PHE A 162 -13.65 8.57 10.06
CA PHE A 162 -14.76 9.55 10.11
C PHE A 162 -14.59 10.66 9.07
N ARG A 163 -13.50 10.64 8.28
CA ARG A 163 -13.29 11.56 7.16
C ARG A 163 -13.69 10.97 5.81
N PHE A 164 -14.35 9.81 5.82
CA PHE A 164 -14.96 9.18 4.65
C PHE A 164 -16.48 9.26 4.74
#